data_AF-A0A530ZPB7-F1
#
_entry.id   AF-A0A530ZPB7-F1
#
_cell.length_a   1.000
_cell.length_b   1.000
_cell.length_c   1.000
_cell.angle_alpha   90.00
_cell.angle_beta   90.00
_cell.angle_gamma   90.00
#
_symmetry.space_group_name_H-M   'P 1'
#
loop_
_entity.id
_entity.type
_entity.pdbx_description
1 polymer ?
#
loop_
_entity_poly.entity_id
_entity_poly.type
_entity_poly.pdbx_seq_one_letter_code
_entity_poly.pdbx_strand_id
1 'polypeptide(L)'
;MLGILRSAAGTWIAKALLILLVLSFAVWGISGQMVGGFAGHDAVVTAGGTKVSINEYRLAYDRQISVMSQQFGQRISREQATALGLDNQVLAQLVSGAVLDEQARKLGLGLSKD
;
A
#
# COMPACT_ATOMS: atom_id res chain seq x y z
N MET A 1 -39.28 -18.01 11.02
CA MET A 1 -37.86 -18.40 10.84
C MET A 1 -36.87 -17.42 11.46
N LEU A 2 -37.07 -16.09 11.38
CA LEU A 2 -36.21 -15.10 12.07
C LEU A 2 -36.26 -15.16 13.61
N GLY A 3 -37.33 -15.69 14.20
CA GLY A 3 -37.45 -15.85 15.65
C GLY A 3 -36.49 -16.87 16.27
N ILE A 4 -36.11 -17.91 15.52
CA ILE A 4 -35.21 -18.99 15.99
C ILE A 4 -33.76 -18.51 15.94
N LEU A 5 -33.40 -17.71 14.92
CA LEU A 5 -32.10 -17.07 14.83
C LEU A 5 -31.90 -16.06 15.98
N ARG A 6 -32.95 -15.30 16.32
CA ARG A 6 -32.93 -14.34 17.44
C ARG A 6 -32.92 -15.02 18.81
N SER A 7 -33.63 -16.13 18.98
CA SER A 7 -33.63 -16.87 20.26
C SER A 7 -32.31 -17.60 20.49
N ALA A 8 -31.69 -18.16 19.45
CA ALA A 8 -30.37 -18.80 19.55
C ALA A 8 -29.27 -17.78 19.88
N ALA A 9 -29.26 -16.62 19.20
CA ALA A 9 -28.30 -15.54 19.46
C ALA A 9 -28.47 -14.87 20.84
N GLY A 10 -29.66 -15.01 21.47
CA GLY A 10 -29.95 -14.47 22.79
C GLY A 10 -29.51 -15.35 23.96
N THR A 11 -29.05 -16.58 23.72
CA THR A 11 -28.62 -17.49 24.79
C THR A 11 -27.25 -17.11 25.35
N TRP A 12 -27.02 -17.37 26.65
CA TRP A 12 -25.72 -17.13 27.30
C TRP A 12 -24.58 -17.91 26.63
N ILE A 13 -24.88 -19.13 26.15
CA ILE A 13 -23.93 -19.97 25.43
C ILE A 13 -23.48 -19.27 24.13
N ALA A 14 -24.41 -18.66 23.39
CA ALA A 14 -24.06 -17.91 22.19
C ALA A 14 -23.15 -16.70 22.50
N LYS A 15 -23.39 -16.00 23.61
CA LYS A 15 -22.49 -14.92 24.06
C LYS A 15 -21.08 -15.42 24.40
N ALA A 16 -20.97 -16.56 25.08
CA ALA A 16 -19.67 -17.15 25.42
C ALA A 16 -18.88 -17.54 24.16
N LEU A 17 -19.54 -18.17 23.18
CA LEU A 17 -18.92 -18.53 21.90
C LEU A 17 -18.53 -17.28 21.08
N LEU A 18 -19.34 -16.24 21.12
CA LEU A 18 -19.05 -14.97 20.44
C LEU A 18 -17.84 -14.27 21.08
N ILE A 19 -17.75 -14.24 22.42
CA ILE A 19 -16.58 -13.69 23.13
C ILE A 19 -15.32 -14.49 22.79
N LEU A 20 -15.40 -15.82 22.78
CA LEU A 20 -14.28 -16.68 22.40
C LEU A 20 -13.83 -16.43 20.95
N LEU A 21 -14.78 -16.25 20.03
CA LEU A 21 -14.49 -15.90 18.64
C LEU A 21 -13.77 -14.55 18.53
N VAL A 22 -14.27 -13.52 19.21
CA VAL A 22 -13.65 -12.18 19.22
C VAL A 22 -12.24 -12.23 19.83
N LEU A 23 -12.03 -12.97 20.92
CA LEU A 23 -10.70 -13.18 21.50
C LEU A 23 -9.75 -13.88 20.52
N SER A 24 -10.24 -14.87 19.77
CA SER A 24 -9.42 -15.56 18.76
C SER A 24 -8.92 -14.59 17.68
N PHE A 25 -9.80 -13.70 17.20
CA PHE A 25 -9.42 -12.64 16.25
C PHE A 25 -8.49 -11.59 16.86
N ALA A 26 -8.59 -11.33 18.17
CA ALA A 26 -7.70 -10.41 18.87
C ALA A 26 -6.28 -10.98 19.02
N VAL A 27 -6.14 -12.28 19.33
CA VAL A 27 -4.84 -12.97 19.44
C VAL A 27 -4.21 -13.19 18.06
N TRP A 28 -5.02 -13.46 17.03
CA TRP A 28 -4.53 -13.71 15.67
C TRP A 28 -4.21 -12.42 14.88
N GLY A 29 -4.66 -11.26 15.34
CA GLY A 29 -4.11 -9.97 14.89
C GLY A 29 -4.77 -9.35 13.66
N ILE A 30 -6.10 -9.47 13.48
CA ILE A 30 -6.80 -8.79 12.37
C ILE A 30 -6.83 -7.25 12.52
N SER A 31 -6.40 -6.70 13.66
CA SER A 31 -6.23 -5.25 13.84
C SER A 31 -5.25 -4.62 12.85
N GLY A 32 -4.25 -5.37 12.36
CA GLY A 32 -3.30 -4.87 11.36
C GLY A 32 -3.90 -4.67 9.97
N GLN A 33 -4.84 -5.52 9.56
CA GLN A 33 -5.42 -5.48 8.21
C GLN A 33 -6.68 -4.61 8.11
N MET A 34 -7.48 -4.47 9.18
CA MET A 34 -8.71 -3.65 9.12
C MET A 34 -8.52 -2.17 9.44
N VAL A 35 -7.48 -1.78 10.21
CA VAL A 35 -7.17 -0.35 10.45
C VAL A 35 -6.62 0.35 9.19
N GLY A 36 -6.15 -0.42 8.20
CA GLY A 36 -5.79 0.09 6.87
C GLY A 36 -6.99 0.36 5.95
N GLY A 37 -8.20 -0.08 6.31
CA GLY A 37 -9.40 -0.01 5.48
C GLY A 37 -9.92 1.40 5.18
N PHE A 38 -9.45 2.42 5.92
CA PHE A 38 -9.79 3.83 5.68
C PHE A 38 -8.60 4.69 5.22
N ALA A 39 -7.37 4.14 5.10
CA ALA A 39 -6.18 4.98 4.88
C ALA A 39 -5.04 4.40 4.01
N GLY A 40 -5.16 3.25 3.33
CA GLY A 40 -3.93 2.59 2.86
C GLY A 40 -3.97 1.64 1.67
N HIS A 41 -4.89 1.76 0.72
CA HIS A 41 -4.88 0.90 -0.47
C HIS A 41 -3.86 1.28 -1.54
N ASP A 42 -3.09 2.37 -1.36
CA ASP A 42 -2.29 2.90 -2.46
C ASP A 42 -0.78 2.72 -2.33
N ALA A 43 -0.20 2.16 -1.26
CA ALA A 43 1.27 2.14 -1.17
C ALA A 43 1.90 0.95 -1.94
N VAL A 44 2.68 1.24 -2.99
CA VAL A 44 3.46 0.25 -3.76
C VAL A 44 4.80 -0.04 -3.08
N VAL A 45 5.37 0.96 -2.40
CA VAL A 45 6.62 0.84 -1.63
C VAL A 45 6.47 1.55 -0.30
N THR A 46 7.01 0.98 0.77
CA THR A 46 7.11 1.64 2.08
C THR A 46 8.56 1.55 2.57
N ALA A 47 9.16 2.70 2.88
CA ALA A 47 10.48 2.84 3.48
C ALA A 47 10.34 3.53 4.85
N GLY A 48 10.28 2.75 5.93
CA GLY A 48 10.03 3.28 7.26
C GLY A 48 8.65 3.94 7.38
N GLY A 49 8.60 5.24 7.70
CA GLY A 49 7.38 6.04 7.71
C GLY A 49 6.98 6.61 6.35
N THR A 50 7.86 6.57 5.34
CA THR A 50 7.62 7.14 4.02
C THR A 50 6.99 6.10 3.09
N LYS A 51 5.83 6.44 2.51
CA LYS A 51 5.06 5.57 1.63
C LYS A 51 5.04 6.15 0.23
N VAL A 52 5.25 5.31 -0.77
CA VAL A 52 5.11 5.65 -2.19
C VAL A 52 3.81 5.05 -2.69
N SER A 53 2.93 5.90 -3.20
CA SER A 53 1.63 5.53 -3.72
C SER A 53 1.69 4.90 -5.12
N ILE A 54 0.60 4.24 -5.53
CA ILE A 54 0.46 3.63 -6.85
C ILE A 54 0.34 4.68 -7.94
N ASN A 55 -0.21 5.84 -7.60
CA ASN A 55 -0.27 6.99 -8.49
C ASN A 55 1.13 7.57 -8.72
N GLU A 56 1.97 7.67 -7.69
CA GLU A 56 3.37 8.07 -7.84
C GLU A 56 4.16 7.08 -8.69
N TYR A 57 3.96 5.77 -8.47
CA TYR A 57 4.56 4.75 -9.32
C TYR A 57 4.15 4.90 -10.79
N ARG A 58 2.85 5.03 -11.08
CA ARG A 58 2.34 5.21 -12.44
C ARG A 58 2.92 6.47 -13.10
N LEU A 59 2.95 7.59 -12.36
CA LEU A 59 3.50 8.84 -12.87
C LEU A 59 5.00 8.72 -13.18
N ALA A 60 5.77 8.08 -12.30
CA ALA A 60 7.19 7.83 -12.52
C ALA A 60 7.42 6.91 -13.73
N TYR A 61 6.61 5.86 -13.86
CA TYR A 61 6.67 4.92 -14.98
C TYR A 61 6.34 5.59 -16.33
N ASP A 62 5.25 6.35 -16.40
CA ASP A 62 4.86 7.06 -17.63
C ASP A 62 5.90 8.14 -18.02
N ARG A 63 6.52 8.81 -17.04
CA ARG A 63 7.64 9.73 -17.27
C ARG A 63 8.83 8.99 -17.87
N GLN A 64 9.19 7.83 -17.32
CA GLN A 64 10.31 7.04 -17.80
C GLN A 64 10.08 6.54 -19.23
N ILE A 65 8.86 6.07 -19.55
CA ILE A 65 8.48 5.70 -20.92
C ILE A 65 8.60 6.89 -21.87
N SER A 66 8.19 8.08 -21.44
CA SER A 66 8.27 9.29 -22.28
C SER A 66 9.72 9.64 -22.60
N VAL A 67 10.61 9.57 -21.61
CA VAL A 67 12.06 9.82 -21.77
C VAL A 67 12.68 8.77 -22.71
N MET A 68 12.40 7.50 -22.51
CA MET A 68 12.88 6.44 -23.41
C MET A 68 12.35 6.62 -24.83
N SER A 69 11.06 6.91 -25.00
CA SER A 69 10.46 7.09 -26.32
C SER A 69 11.13 8.24 -27.10
N GLN A 70 11.53 9.31 -26.41
CA GLN A 70 12.31 10.40 -27.00
C GLN A 70 13.71 9.95 -27.43
N GLN A 71 14.41 9.15 -26.61
CA GLN A 71 15.75 8.64 -26.91
C GLN A 71 15.76 7.68 -28.11
N PHE A 72 14.77 6.80 -28.20
CA PHE A 72 14.66 5.84 -29.30
C PHE A 72 14.01 6.42 -30.56
N GLY A 73 13.51 7.66 -30.52
CA GLY A 73 12.83 8.30 -31.64
C GLY A 73 11.52 7.62 -32.06
N GLN A 74 10.99 6.72 -31.22
CA GLN A 74 9.76 5.99 -31.45
C GLN A 74 9.01 5.78 -30.15
N ARG A 75 7.68 5.63 -30.23
CA ARG A 75 6.86 5.35 -29.05
C ARG A 75 7.11 3.93 -28.56
N ILE A 76 7.58 3.79 -27.32
CA ILE A 76 7.76 2.49 -26.68
C ILE A 76 6.43 2.05 -26.03
N SER A 77 6.04 0.80 -26.29
CA SER A 77 4.85 0.20 -25.66
C SER A 77 5.15 -0.28 -24.24
N ARG A 78 4.12 -0.47 -23.40
CA ARG A 78 4.33 -0.95 -22.03
C ARG A 78 4.93 -2.35 -22.01
N GLU A 79 4.52 -3.19 -22.94
CA GLU A 79 5.01 -4.56 -23.08
C GLU A 79 6.51 -4.58 -23.41
N GLN A 80 6.94 -3.68 -24.31
CA GLN A 80 8.37 -3.50 -24.62
C GLN A 80 9.14 -2.92 -23.44
N ALA A 81 8.59 -1.91 -22.75
CA ALA A 81 9.20 -1.35 -21.56
C ALA A 81 9.40 -2.41 -20.46
N THR A 82 8.43 -3.29 -20.26
CA THR A 82 8.54 -4.41 -19.32
C THR A 82 9.55 -5.46 -19.77
N ALA A 83 9.60 -5.79 -21.07
CA ALA A 83 10.65 -6.66 -21.60
C ALA A 83 12.07 -6.09 -21.40
N LEU A 84 12.20 -4.76 -21.36
CA LEU A 84 13.45 -4.04 -21.08
C LEU A 84 13.74 -3.88 -19.58
N GLY A 85 12.85 -4.36 -18.70
CA GLY A 85 13.01 -4.31 -17.24
C GLY A 85 12.78 -2.93 -16.64
N LEU A 86 12.00 -2.07 -17.28
CA LEU A 86 11.77 -0.69 -16.86
C LEU A 86 11.10 -0.59 -15.48
N ASP A 87 10.20 -1.52 -15.19
CA ASP A 87 9.49 -1.65 -13.91
C ASP A 87 10.46 -1.77 -12.74
N ASN A 88 11.48 -2.62 -12.85
CA ASN A 88 12.51 -2.75 -11.82
C ASN A 88 13.33 -1.47 -11.61
N GLN A 89 13.63 -0.75 -12.70
CA GLN A 89 14.38 0.52 -12.63
C GLN A 89 13.56 1.60 -11.91
N VAL A 90 12.28 1.74 -12.26
CA VAL A 90 11.37 2.70 -11.64
C VAL A 90 11.16 2.37 -10.17
N LEU A 91 10.98 1.08 -9.83
CA LEU A 91 10.84 0.66 -8.45
C LEU A 91 12.09 0.97 -7.63
N ALA A 92 13.27 0.65 -8.14
CA ALA A 92 14.54 0.95 -7.46
C ALA A 92 14.73 2.44 -7.22
N GLN A 93 14.36 3.28 -8.19
CA GLN A 93 14.42 4.73 -8.06
C GLN A 93 13.46 5.23 -6.97
N LEU A 94 12.22 4.75 -6.96
CA LEU A 94 11.21 5.13 -5.96
C LEU A 94 11.61 4.69 -4.54
N VAL A 95 12.15 3.48 -4.40
CA VAL A 95 12.71 2.99 -3.13
C VAL A 95 13.84 3.91 -2.66
N SER A 96 14.79 4.24 -3.54
CA SER A 96 15.91 5.10 -3.18
C SER A 96 15.46 6.49 -2.74
N GLY A 97 14.49 7.09 -3.44
CA GLY A 97 13.89 8.37 -3.07
C GLY A 97 13.19 8.29 -1.72
N ALA A 98 12.35 7.28 -1.52
CA ALA A 98 11.63 7.09 -0.25
C ALA A 98 12.58 6.89 0.94
N VAL A 99 13.69 6.18 0.74
CA VAL A 99 14.71 6.01 1.79
C VAL A 99 15.41 7.34 2.09
N LEU A 100 15.80 8.10 1.07
CA LEU A 100 16.43 9.41 1.25
C LEU A 100 15.49 10.40 1.95
N ASP A 101 14.22 10.44 1.55
CA ASP A 101 13.18 11.26 2.17
C ASP A 101 12.95 10.88 3.63
N GLU A 102 12.96 9.58 3.95
CA GLU A 102 12.85 9.11 5.32
C GLU A 102 14.06 9.53 6.17
N GLN A 103 15.27 9.50 5.59
CA GLN A 103 16.46 10.00 6.28
C GLN A 103 16.41 11.51 6.48
N ALA A 104 16.02 12.28 5.47
CA ALA A 104 15.85 13.72 5.57
C ALA A 104 14.81 14.09 6.65
N ARG A 105 13.69 13.35 6.70
CA ARG A 105 12.65 13.48 7.74
C ARG A 105 13.23 13.23 9.14
N LYS A 106 14.01 12.17 9.32
CA LYS A 106 14.67 11.85 10.60
C LYS A 106 15.68 12.90 11.03
N LEU A 107 16.37 13.51 10.07
CA LEU A 107 17.32 14.59 10.31
C LEU A 107 16.64 15.97 10.48
N GLY A 108 15.32 16.05 10.34
CA GLY A 108 14.58 17.33 10.38
C GLY A 108 14.86 18.24 9.20
N LEU A 109 15.45 17.72 8.12
CA LEU A 109 15.73 18.44 6.88
C LEU A 109 14.47 18.47 6.02
N GLY A 110 13.51 19.30 6.41
CA GLY A 110 12.33 19.61 5.62
C GLY A 110 12.52 20.86 4.76
N LEU A 111 11.84 20.94 3.61
CA LEU A 111 11.74 22.18 2.85
C LEU A 111 10.97 23.22 3.69
N SER A 112 11.57 24.40 3.92
CA SER A 112 10.86 25.57 4.44
C SER A 112 9.81 25.99 3.41
N LYS A 113 8.58 26.24 3.86
CA LYS A 113 7.50 26.76 3.02
C LYS A 113 7.59 28.29 3.01
N ASP A 114 8.57 28.83 2.32
CA ASP A 114 8.67 30.27 2.03
C ASP A 114 8.39 30.53 0.54
#